data_AF-H1UX78-F1
#
_entry.id   AF-H1UX78-F1
#
_cell.length_a   1.000
_cell.length_b   1.000
_cell.length_c   1.000
_cell.angle_alpha   90.00
_cell.angle_beta   90.00
_cell.angle_gamma   90.00
#
_symmetry.space_group_name_H-M   'P 1'
#
loop_
_entity.id
_entity.type
_entity.pdbx_description
1 polymer ?
#
loop_
_entity_poly.entity_id
_entity_poly.type
_entity_poly.pdbx_seq_one_letter_code
_entity_poly.pdbx_strand_id
1 'polypeptide(L)'
;MLDGTDPDHCPGAPFTRRLWAGGEVRFRKDWEDDLRLDGRRVRCVESVDDVRAEKGRVWVELWRRYGAAAASAVGCGDGPAIEERRTLAFLPAIDAPAPARRILKPPHKPTVSLALTPTQNLLTNFSALTYNAHAIHLDPAWAAQEGHPAPLVHGPLSLALMLAFLNRLGKGQSVRWYGYRNLTPLYRDREMTLCVREKGESGAEQKERKWDVWIEGDDGGMAVKGTATTVDL
;
A
#
# COMPACT_ATOMS: atom_id res chain seq x y z
N MET A 1 18.61 10.88 3.58
CA MET A 1 18.95 11.39 2.23
C MET A 1 18.39 12.81 2.08
N LEU A 2 18.80 13.60 1.07
CA LEU A 2 18.34 14.99 0.89
C LEU A 2 16.83 15.10 0.64
N ASP A 3 16.24 14.02 0.11
CA ASP A 3 14.82 13.83 -0.16
C ASP A 3 13.99 13.48 1.09
N GLY A 4 14.59 13.39 2.28
CA GLY A 4 13.90 12.97 3.50
C GLY A 4 13.65 11.47 3.61
N THR A 5 14.17 10.62 2.72
CA THR A 5 14.16 9.17 2.93
C THR A 5 15.25 8.74 3.90
N ASP A 6 14.95 7.69 4.66
CA ASP A 6 15.89 7.08 5.61
C ASP A 6 17.08 6.45 4.85
N PRO A 7 18.31 6.97 5.04
CA PRO A 7 19.50 6.46 4.36
C PRO A 7 19.87 5.03 4.81
N ASP A 8 19.48 4.61 6.02
CA ASP A 8 19.81 3.28 6.54
C ASP A 8 18.94 2.19 5.90
N HIS A 9 17.82 2.60 5.28
CA HIS A 9 16.86 1.72 4.61
C HIS A 9 17.07 1.69 3.09
N CYS A 10 18.33 1.60 2.66
CA CYS A 10 18.75 1.63 1.26
C CYS A 10 19.97 0.69 1.04
N PRO A 11 20.06 -0.04 -0.09
CA PRO A 11 21.23 -0.86 -0.41
C PRO A 11 22.50 -0.04 -0.77
N GLY A 12 22.44 1.29 -0.71
CA GLY A 12 23.54 2.19 -1.03
C GLY A 12 23.65 2.53 -2.51
N ALA A 13 24.68 3.30 -2.88
CA ALA A 13 24.94 3.66 -4.27
C ALA A 13 25.13 2.40 -5.14
N PRO A 14 24.60 2.37 -6.38
CA PRO A 14 24.01 3.48 -7.13
C PRO A 14 22.50 3.68 -6.91
N PHE A 15 21.87 2.98 -5.97
CA PHE A 15 20.41 2.92 -5.85
C PHE A 15 19.82 4.07 -5.03
N THR A 16 19.67 5.23 -5.66
CA THR A 16 19.21 6.45 -4.98
C THR A 16 17.70 6.62 -4.92
N ARG A 17 16.93 5.79 -5.64
CA ARG A 17 15.46 5.91 -5.72
C ARG A 17 14.79 4.69 -5.13
N ARG A 18 13.73 4.91 -4.35
CA ARG A 18 12.95 3.85 -3.69
C ARG A 18 11.50 3.88 -4.16
N LEU A 19 11.04 2.76 -4.71
CA LEU A 19 9.67 2.55 -5.15
C LEU A 19 8.96 1.58 -4.19
N TRP A 20 7.77 1.97 -3.76
CA TRP A 20 6.81 1.07 -3.13
C TRP A 20 6.01 0.33 -4.20
N ALA A 21 6.42 -0.90 -4.54
CA ALA A 21 5.84 -1.62 -5.66
C ALA A 21 4.51 -2.32 -5.31
N GLY A 22 4.27 -2.60 -4.04
CA GLY A 22 3.07 -3.29 -3.57
C GLY A 22 3.29 -4.01 -2.26
N GLY A 23 2.43 -4.98 -1.99
CA GLY A 23 2.54 -5.77 -0.78
C GLY A 23 1.28 -6.57 -0.49
N GLU A 24 1.20 -7.06 0.74
CA GLU A 24 -0.02 -7.64 1.30
C GLU A 24 -0.12 -7.38 2.80
N VAL A 25 -1.34 -7.44 3.31
CA VAL A 25 -1.65 -7.34 4.74
C VAL A 25 -2.58 -8.49 5.13
N ARG A 26 -2.31 -9.10 6.28
CA ARG A 26 -3.12 -10.14 6.93
C ARG A 26 -3.54 -9.65 8.30
N PHE A 27 -4.82 -9.82 8.62
CA PHE A 27 -5.39 -9.46 9.91
C PHE A 27 -5.85 -10.72 10.62
N ARG A 28 -5.26 -11.08 11.77
CA ARG A 28 -5.70 -12.21 12.59
C ARG A 28 -7.17 -12.03 13.01
N LYS A 29 -7.88 -13.13 13.25
CA LYS A 29 -9.18 -13.03 13.92
C LYS A 29 -8.96 -12.30 15.26
N ASP A 30 -9.85 -11.38 15.60
CA ASP A 30 -9.82 -10.61 16.84
C ASP A 30 -8.52 -9.77 17.03
N TRP A 31 -7.84 -9.41 15.93
CA TRP A 31 -6.59 -8.63 15.97
C TRP A 31 -6.75 -7.27 16.68
N GLU A 32 -7.96 -6.70 16.63
CA GLU A 32 -8.29 -5.42 17.24
C GLU A 32 -8.12 -5.47 18.76
N ASP A 33 -8.30 -6.63 19.40
CA ASP A 33 -8.10 -6.79 20.84
C ASP A 33 -6.63 -6.62 21.26
N ASP A 34 -5.70 -7.00 20.38
CA ASP A 34 -4.26 -6.86 20.60
C ASP A 34 -3.73 -5.47 20.24
N LEU A 35 -4.34 -4.81 19.25
CA LEU A 35 -3.86 -3.54 18.66
C LEU A 35 -4.85 -2.38 18.84
N ARG A 36 -5.45 -2.29 20.04
CA ARG A 36 -6.33 -1.17 20.41
C ARG A 36 -5.58 0.16 20.45
N LEU A 37 -6.24 1.23 20.04
CA LEU A 37 -5.76 2.60 20.18
C LEU A 37 -5.98 3.14 21.60
N ASP A 38 -5.52 2.41 22.62
CA ASP A 38 -5.69 2.72 24.04
C ASP A 38 -4.37 3.08 24.75
N GLY A 39 -3.30 3.28 23.97
CA GLY A 39 -1.98 3.64 24.49
C GLY A 39 -1.16 2.46 25.03
N ARG A 40 -1.64 1.21 24.92
CA ARG A 40 -0.85 0.03 25.29
C ARG A 40 0.39 -0.11 24.42
N ARG A 41 1.41 -0.79 24.96
CA ARG A 41 2.62 -1.14 24.21
C ARG A 41 2.33 -2.27 23.24
N VAL A 42 2.78 -2.08 22.01
CA VAL A 42 2.75 -3.09 20.94
C VAL A 42 4.19 -3.35 20.47
N ARG A 43 4.41 -4.51 19.88
CA ARG A 43 5.68 -4.89 19.27
C ARG A 43 5.51 -4.98 17.76
N CYS A 44 6.49 -4.46 17.03
CA CYS A 44 6.67 -4.72 15.60
C CYS A 44 7.99 -5.46 15.42
N VAL A 45 7.94 -6.65 14.79
CA VAL A 45 9.13 -7.38 14.36
C VAL A 45 9.26 -7.24 12.86
N GLU A 46 10.39 -6.70 12.40
CA GLU A 46 10.68 -6.54 10.98
C GLU A 46 11.73 -7.56 10.53
N SER A 47 11.52 -8.18 9.38
CA SER A 47 12.47 -9.11 8.75
C SER A 47 12.56 -8.86 7.25
N VAL A 48 13.77 -8.94 6.71
CA VAL A 48 13.99 -9.01 5.27
C VAL A 48 14.04 -10.48 4.89
N ASP A 49 13.01 -10.96 4.23
CA ASP A 49 12.89 -12.39 3.92
C ASP A 49 13.51 -12.71 2.55
N ASP A 50 13.57 -11.73 1.64
CA ASP A 50 14.11 -11.94 0.30
C ASP A 50 14.68 -10.65 -0.31
N VAL A 51 15.78 -10.80 -1.05
CA VAL A 51 16.46 -9.73 -1.79
C VAL A 51 16.89 -10.26 -3.15
N ARG A 52 16.43 -9.63 -4.23
CA ARG A 52 16.74 -10.04 -5.60
C ARG A 52 17.24 -8.86 -6.44
N ALA A 53 18.41 -9.00 -7.04
CA ALA A 53 18.91 -8.03 -8.01
C ALA A 53 18.58 -8.50 -9.45
N GLU A 54 17.79 -7.73 -10.20
CA GLU A 54 17.42 -8.06 -11.57
C GLU A 54 17.31 -6.79 -12.43
N LYS A 55 17.88 -6.82 -13.65
CA LYS A 55 17.78 -5.73 -14.64
C LYS A 55 18.13 -4.35 -14.08
N GLY A 56 19.21 -4.27 -13.29
CA GLY A 56 19.70 -3.03 -12.68
C GLY A 56 18.82 -2.49 -11.55
N ARG A 57 17.98 -3.33 -10.93
CA ARG A 57 17.12 -2.97 -9.80
C ARG A 57 17.30 -3.98 -8.68
N VAL A 58 17.14 -3.53 -7.43
CA VAL A 58 17.11 -4.41 -6.26
C VAL A 58 15.70 -4.47 -5.72
N TRP A 59 15.13 -5.66 -5.70
CA TRP A 59 13.84 -5.95 -5.10
C TRP A 59 14.04 -6.47 -3.68
N VAL A 60 13.24 -5.99 -2.74
CA VAL A 60 13.29 -6.39 -1.34
C VAL A 60 11.88 -6.73 -0.87
N GLU A 61 11.71 -7.93 -0.29
CA GLU A 61 10.51 -8.30 0.45
C GLU A 61 10.76 -8.12 1.94
N LEU A 62 10.10 -7.13 2.53
CA LEU A 62 10.17 -6.80 3.95
C LEU A 62 8.86 -7.24 4.62
N TRP A 63 8.96 -8.03 5.68
CA TRP A 63 7.84 -8.39 6.53
C TRP A 63 7.84 -7.58 7.81
N ARG A 64 6.66 -7.15 8.24
CA ARG A 64 6.41 -6.50 9.52
C ARG A 64 5.30 -7.26 10.22
N ARG A 65 5.54 -7.66 11.46
CA ARG A 65 4.62 -8.46 12.27
C ARG A 65 4.30 -7.70 13.53
N TYR A 66 3.05 -7.31 13.69
CA TYR A 66 2.56 -6.48 14.78
C TYR A 66 1.75 -7.33 15.77
N GLY A 67 1.92 -7.10 17.07
CA GLY A 67 1.14 -7.77 18.10
C GLY A 67 1.31 -7.14 19.48
N ALA A 68 0.55 -7.63 20.45
CA ALA A 68 0.69 -7.20 21.84
C ALA A 68 2.13 -7.45 22.34
N ALA A 69 2.68 -6.51 23.10
CA ALA A 69 4.07 -6.62 23.57
C ALA A 69 4.34 -7.90 24.41
N ALA A 70 3.31 -8.43 25.08
CA ALA A 70 3.40 -9.66 25.87
C ALA A 70 3.33 -10.95 25.03
N ALA A 71 2.87 -10.89 23.78
CA ALA A 71 2.54 -12.06 22.95
C ALA A 71 3.75 -12.67 22.20
N SER A 72 4.99 -12.49 22.69
CA SER A 72 6.15 -13.00 21.95
C SER A 72 7.34 -13.40 22.83
N ALA A 73 7.18 -14.47 23.60
CA ALA A 73 8.23 -15.49 23.60
C ALA A 73 7.95 -16.41 22.40
N VAL A 74 8.99 -16.78 21.63
CA VAL A 74 8.86 -17.75 20.54
C VAL A 74 8.21 -19.02 21.12
N GLY A 75 6.99 -19.34 20.68
CA GLY A 75 6.26 -20.53 21.14
C GLY A 75 5.11 -20.32 22.15
N CYS A 76 4.70 -19.10 22.49
CA CYS A 76 3.50 -18.86 23.32
C CYS A 76 2.67 -17.67 22.80
N GLY A 77 1.45 -17.95 22.31
CA GLY A 77 0.46 -16.95 21.85
C GLY A 77 -0.10 -17.23 20.44
N ASP A 78 -1.22 -16.60 20.09
CA ASP A 78 -1.96 -16.76 18.81
C ASP A 78 -1.25 -16.21 17.54
N GLY A 79 0.08 -16.03 17.57
CA GLY A 79 0.82 -15.40 16.47
C GLY A 79 0.59 -13.89 16.34
N PRO A 80 1.15 -13.22 15.31
CA PRO A 80 0.99 -11.78 15.12
C PRO A 80 -0.47 -11.40 14.84
N ALA A 81 -0.91 -10.27 15.39
CA ALA A 81 -2.23 -9.70 15.16
C ALA A 81 -2.37 -9.17 13.73
N ILE A 82 -1.33 -8.50 13.22
CA ILE A 82 -1.24 -8.08 11.82
C ILE A 82 0.10 -8.52 11.24
N GLU A 83 0.08 -9.05 10.02
CA GLU A 83 1.29 -9.22 9.21
C GLU A 83 1.20 -8.37 7.95
N GLU A 84 2.27 -7.66 7.64
CA GLU A 84 2.39 -6.83 6.44
C GLU A 84 3.65 -7.25 5.68
N ARG A 85 3.49 -7.63 4.42
CA ARG A 85 4.60 -7.75 3.48
C ARG A 85 4.65 -6.52 2.59
N ARG A 86 5.82 -5.91 2.48
CA ARG A 86 6.12 -4.80 1.57
C ARG A 86 7.06 -5.27 0.49
N THR A 87 6.70 -4.97 -0.76
CA THR A 87 7.59 -5.17 -1.91
C THR A 87 8.19 -3.82 -2.28
N LEU A 88 9.47 -3.64 -1.99
CA LEU A 88 10.22 -2.44 -2.33
C LEU A 88 11.10 -2.71 -3.54
N ALA A 89 11.28 -1.69 -4.37
CA ALA A 89 12.28 -1.71 -5.43
C ALA A 89 13.20 -0.51 -5.29
N PHE A 90 14.50 -0.76 -5.33
CA PHE A 90 15.54 0.25 -5.33
C PHE A 90 16.09 0.37 -6.75
N LEU A 91 16.13 1.60 -7.25
CA LEU A 91 16.50 1.93 -8.61
C LEU A 91 17.66 2.94 -8.59
N PRO A 92 18.51 2.93 -9.63
CA PRO A 92 19.47 4.00 -9.82
C PRO A 92 18.78 5.33 -10.11
N ALA A 93 19.58 6.39 -10.11
CA ALA A 93 19.17 7.71 -10.59
C ALA A 93 18.59 7.64 -12.02
N ILE A 94 17.77 8.62 -12.36
CA ILE A 94 17.21 8.72 -13.71
C ILE A 94 18.26 9.32 -14.63
N ASP A 95 18.77 8.52 -15.56
CA ASP A 95 19.62 9.02 -16.66
C ASP A 95 18.79 9.39 -17.91
N ALA A 96 17.54 8.91 -18.00
CA ALA A 96 16.65 9.15 -19.13
C ALA A 96 15.17 9.08 -18.72
N PRO A 97 14.28 9.86 -19.38
CA PRO A 97 12.85 9.82 -19.10
C PRO A 97 12.29 8.41 -19.24
N ALA A 98 11.39 8.03 -18.31
CA ALA A 98 10.77 6.72 -18.34
C ALA A 98 9.95 6.55 -19.63
N PRO A 99 10.04 5.40 -20.32
CA PRO A 99 9.23 5.15 -21.51
C PRO A 99 7.74 5.20 -21.15
N ALA A 100 6.93 5.67 -22.10
CA ALA A 100 5.48 5.68 -21.97
C ALA A 100 4.97 4.28 -21.61
N ARG A 101 4.30 4.16 -20.46
CA ARG A 101 3.73 2.89 -20.03
C ARG A 101 2.40 2.65 -20.73
N ARG A 102 2.18 1.42 -21.18
CA ARG A 102 0.87 1.01 -21.70
C ARG A 102 -0.17 1.14 -20.59
N ILE A 103 -1.22 1.93 -20.84
CA ILE A 103 -2.37 2.06 -19.96
C ILE A 103 -3.02 0.68 -19.81
N LEU A 104 -3.06 0.18 -18.57
CA LEU A 104 -3.75 -1.08 -18.26
C LEU A 104 -5.20 -0.77 -17.92
N LYS A 105 -6.14 -1.15 -18.78
CA LYS A 105 -7.57 -0.99 -18.48
C LYS A 105 -8.04 -2.01 -17.44
N PRO A 106 -9.00 -1.64 -16.58
CA PRO A 106 -9.65 -2.60 -15.70
C PRO A 106 -10.35 -3.70 -16.51
N PRO A 107 -10.18 -4.98 -16.15
CA PRO A 107 -10.79 -6.08 -16.87
C PRO A 107 -12.32 -6.15 -16.66
N HIS A 108 -12.83 -5.43 -15.67
CA HIS A 108 -14.21 -5.53 -15.22
C HIS A 108 -14.76 -4.17 -14.78
N LYS A 109 -16.08 -4.00 -14.83
CA LYS A 109 -16.75 -2.82 -14.28
C LYS A 109 -16.83 -2.92 -12.75
N PRO A 110 -16.66 -1.81 -12.01
CA PRO A 110 -16.86 -1.80 -10.57
C PRO A 110 -18.33 -2.00 -10.22
N THR A 111 -18.58 -2.66 -9.09
CA THR A 111 -19.91 -2.71 -8.47
C THR A 111 -20.18 -1.43 -7.68
N VAL A 112 -19.15 -0.90 -7.02
CA VAL A 112 -19.17 0.38 -6.30
C VAL A 112 -17.88 1.12 -6.61
N SER A 113 -17.96 2.43 -6.75
CA SER A 113 -16.80 3.30 -6.93
C SER A 113 -16.92 4.59 -6.13
N LEU A 114 -15.77 5.22 -5.86
CA LEU A 114 -15.66 6.49 -5.15
C LEU A 114 -14.55 7.33 -5.78
N ALA A 115 -14.92 8.46 -6.37
CA ALA A 115 -13.97 9.44 -6.89
C ALA A 115 -13.39 10.30 -5.74
N LEU A 116 -12.10 10.62 -5.83
CA LEU A 116 -11.37 11.45 -4.89
C LEU A 116 -10.26 12.20 -5.64
N THR A 117 -10.07 13.48 -5.33
CA THR A 117 -8.89 14.24 -5.77
C THR A 117 -7.93 14.42 -4.59
N PRO A 118 -6.72 13.82 -4.61
CA PRO A 118 -5.74 13.97 -3.54
C PRO A 118 -5.24 15.41 -3.46
N THR A 119 -5.36 16.04 -2.28
CA THR A 119 -4.92 17.42 -2.06
C THR A 119 -3.57 17.48 -1.36
N GLN A 120 -2.91 18.64 -1.39
CA GLN A 120 -1.69 18.89 -0.61
C GLN A 120 -1.88 18.54 0.88
N ASN A 121 -3.03 18.90 1.47
CA ASN A 121 -3.32 18.66 2.88
C ASN A 121 -3.39 17.15 3.18
N LEU A 122 -4.02 16.37 2.29
CA LEU A 122 -4.08 14.91 2.45
C LEU A 122 -2.68 14.31 2.45
N LEU A 123 -1.85 14.68 1.46
CA LEU A 123 -0.48 14.14 1.32
C LEU A 123 0.40 14.55 2.50
N THR A 124 0.31 15.82 2.93
CA THR A 124 1.09 16.35 4.06
C THR A 124 0.69 15.69 5.38
N ASN A 125 -0.61 15.57 5.65
CA ASN A 125 -1.10 14.90 6.86
C ASN A 125 -0.71 13.43 6.89
N PHE A 126 -0.80 12.73 5.76
CA PHE A 126 -0.39 11.33 5.69
C PHE A 126 1.12 11.17 5.91
N SER A 127 1.94 12.05 5.31
CA SER A 127 3.38 12.09 5.55
C SER A 127 3.72 12.30 7.03
N ALA A 128 3.05 13.23 7.70
CA ALA A 128 3.26 13.49 9.13
C ALA A 128 2.83 12.30 10.01
N LEU A 129 1.63 11.76 9.78
CA LEU A 129 1.08 10.63 10.55
C LEU A 129 1.91 9.35 10.43
N THR A 130 2.53 9.13 9.27
CA THR A 130 3.28 7.91 8.96
C THR A 130 4.78 8.06 9.08
N TYR A 131 5.27 9.23 9.51
CA TYR A 131 6.69 9.58 9.50
C TYR A 131 7.36 9.31 8.13
N ASN A 132 6.63 9.63 7.06
CA ASN A 132 7.08 9.45 5.68
C ASN A 132 7.29 10.81 5.02
N ALA A 133 8.45 11.42 5.29
CA ALA A 133 8.79 12.77 4.84
C ALA A 133 9.47 12.80 3.45
N HIS A 134 9.29 11.77 2.62
CA HIS A 134 9.90 11.73 1.30
C HIS A 134 9.40 12.89 0.41
N ALA A 135 10.32 13.73 -0.06
CA ALA A 135 10.07 14.99 -0.76
C ALA A 135 9.25 14.80 -2.05
N ILE A 136 9.30 13.63 -2.67
CA ILE A 136 8.48 13.30 -3.86
C ILE A 136 6.96 13.47 -3.63
N HIS A 137 6.52 13.44 -2.36
CA HIS A 137 5.12 13.60 -1.97
C HIS A 137 4.73 15.05 -1.62
N LEU A 138 5.72 15.93 -1.44
CA LEU A 138 5.52 17.24 -0.81
C LEU A 138 6.00 18.39 -1.71
N ASP A 139 7.13 18.20 -2.39
CA ASP A 139 7.82 19.22 -3.16
C ASP A 139 7.67 18.96 -4.68
N PRO A 140 6.95 19.84 -5.41
CA PRO A 140 6.86 19.76 -6.86
C PRO A 140 8.20 19.82 -7.58
N ALA A 141 9.18 20.58 -7.08
CA ALA A 141 10.49 20.69 -7.69
C ALA A 141 11.27 19.37 -7.56
N TRP A 142 11.18 18.72 -6.40
CA TRP A 142 11.76 17.39 -6.19
C TRP A 142 11.10 16.34 -7.10
N ALA A 143 9.77 16.32 -7.16
CA ALA A 143 9.04 15.42 -8.04
C ALA A 143 9.46 15.60 -9.52
N ALA A 144 9.63 16.85 -9.97
CA ALA A 144 10.09 17.15 -11.32
C ALA A 144 11.52 16.65 -11.60
N GLN A 145 12.43 16.75 -10.64
CA GLN A 145 13.78 16.17 -10.74
C GLN A 145 13.75 14.65 -10.91
N GLU A 146 12.78 13.98 -10.28
CA GLU A 146 12.52 12.55 -10.47
C GLU A 146 11.63 12.23 -11.68
N GLY A 147 11.42 13.20 -12.58
CA GLY A 147 10.71 12.99 -13.84
C GLY A 147 9.19 12.89 -13.69
N HIS A 148 8.63 13.41 -12.60
CA HIS A 148 7.20 13.40 -12.32
C HIS A 148 6.57 14.80 -12.50
N PRO A 149 5.38 14.89 -13.11
CA PRO A 149 4.74 16.18 -13.41
C PRO A 149 4.14 16.89 -12.18
N ALA A 150 4.00 16.18 -11.06
CA ALA A 150 3.42 16.67 -9.81
C ALA A 150 3.86 15.76 -8.65
N PRO A 151 3.70 16.19 -7.39
CA PRO A 151 3.92 15.31 -6.24
C PRO A 151 3.06 14.05 -6.30
N LEU A 152 3.65 12.92 -5.88
CA LEU A 152 3.01 11.60 -5.98
C LEU A 152 2.17 11.31 -4.74
N VAL A 153 1.07 10.59 -4.94
CA VAL A 153 0.35 9.91 -3.88
C VAL A 153 1.20 8.74 -3.35
N HIS A 154 1.26 8.56 -2.04
CA HIS A 154 2.01 7.47 -1.42
C HIS A 154 1.40 6.12 -1.78
N GLY A 155 2.24 5.13 -2.12
CA GLY A 155 1.82 3.72 -2.22
C GLY A 155 1.02 3.22 -0.99
N PRO A 156 1.48 3.44 0.25
CA PRO A 156 0.72 3.06 1.44
C PRO A 156 -0.57 3.88 1.66
N LEU A 157 -0.64 5.14 1.18
CA LEU A 157 -1.88 5.91 1.22
C LEU A 157 -2.94 5.28 0.30
N SER A 158 -2.54 4.84 -0.91
CA SER A 158 -3.42 4.10 -1.81
C SER A 158 -3.96 2.83 -1.16
N LEU A 159 -3.12 2.06 -0.46
CA LEU A 159 -3.58 0.89 0.31
C LEU A 159 -4.58 1.28 1.41
N ALA A 160 -4.26 2.29 2.21
CA ALA A 160 -5.11 2.74 3.32
C ALA A 160 -6.50 3.19 2.82
N LEU A 161 -6.54 3.93 1.71
CA LEU A 161 -7.79 4.37 1.08
C LEU A 161 -8.61 3.18 0.57
N MET A 162 -7.98 2.22 -0.10
CA MET A 162 -8.70 1.04 -0.59
C MET A 162 -9.22 0.15 0.56
N LEU A 163 -8.43 -0.04 1.63
CA LEU A 163 -8.86 -0.75 2.84
C LEU A 163 -10.05 -0.05 3.50
N ALA A 164 -9.95 1.26 3.71
CA ALA A 164 -11.03 2.05 4.30
C ALA A 164 -12.30 2.02 3.45
N PHE A 165 -12.16 2.09 2.12
CA PHE A 165 -13.29 2.04 1.20
C PHE A 165 -13.99 0.68 1.25
N LEU A 166 -13.23 -0.43 1.19
CA LEU A 166 -13.81 -1.77 1.29
C LEU A 166 -14.50 -1.99 2.65
N ASN A 167 -13.87 -1.56 3.75
CA ASN A 167 -14.44 -1.69 5.09
C ASN A 167 -15.75 -0.88 5.24
N ARG A 168 -15.82 0.31 4.61
CA ARG A 168 -17.02 1.17 4.64
C ARG A 168 -18.23 0.56 3.94
N LEU A 169 -18.05 -0.40 3.02
CA LEU A 169 -19.19 -1.06 2.36
C LEU A 169 -20.08 -1.83 3.34
N GLY A 170 -19.60 -2.11 4.57
CA GLY A 170 -20.45 -2.39 5.71
C GLY A 170 -21.42 -3.55 5.49
N LYS A 171 -20.89 -4.74 5.19
CA LYS A 171 -21.69 -5.96 4.96
C LYS A 171 -21.70 -6.93 6.16
N GLY A 172 -21.41 -6.44 7.37
CA GLY A 172 -21.19 -7.30 8.54
C GLY A 172 -19.93 -8.15 8.41
N GLN A 173 -18.89 -7.61 7.75
CA GLN A 173 -17.67 -8.34 7.43
C GLN A 173 -16.42 -7.55 7.83
N SER A 174 -15.35 -8.28 8.11
CA SER A 174 -14.00 -7.75 8.35
C SER A 174 -13.03 -8.19 7.26
N VAL A 175 -12.02 -7.37 6.96
CA VAL A 175 -10.94 -7.74 6.02
C VAL A 175 -9.99 -8.71 6.70
N ARG A 176 -9.82 -9.91 6.12
CA ARG A 176 -8.88 -10.94 6.61
C ARG A 176 -7.53 -10.86 5.89
N TRP A 177 -7.57 -10.54 4.60
CA TRP A 177 -6.38 -10.44 3.77
C TRP A 177 -6.57 -9.40 2.67
N TYR A 178 -5.49 -8.71 2.32
CA TYR A 178 -5.46 -7.73 1.25
C TYR A 178 -4.12 -7.78 0.52
N GLY A 179 -4.12 -8.04 -0.78
CA GLY A 179 -2.92 -8.00 -1.63
C GLY A 179 -3.03 -6.92 -2.68
N TYR A 180 -1.95 -6.19 -2.96
CA TYR A 180 -1.96 -5.07 -3.91
C TYR A 180 -0.63 -4.84 -4.62
N ARG A 181 -0.70 -4.13 -5.74
CA ARG A 181 0.44 -3.71 -6.53
C ARG A 181 0.21 -2.33 -7.13
N ASN A 182 1.20 -1.46 -6.99
CA ASN A 182 1.23 -0.15 -7.64
C ASN A 182 1.80 -0.33 -9.06
N LEU A 183 1.03 0.09 -10.06
CA LEU A 183 1.33 -0.11 -11.48
C LEU A 183 1.85 1.17 -12.12
N THR A 184 1.18 2.29 -11.84
CA THR A 184 1.57 3.63 -12.29
C THR A 184 1.40 4.62 -11.14
N PRO A 185 2.14 5.75 -11.15
CA PRO A 185 1.99 6.78 -10.14
C PRO A 185 0.62 7.44 -10.21
N LEU A 186 0.11 7.83 -9.03
CA LEU A 186 -1.02 8.75 -8.87
C LEU A 186 -0.48 10.09 -8.40
N TYR A 187 -1.16 11.18 -8.72
CA TYR A 187 -0.64 12.54 -8.53
C TYR A 187 -1.58 13.41 -7.71
N ARG A 188 -0.99 14.36 -6.98
CA ARG A 188 -1.71 15.46 -6.34
C ARG A 188 -2.52 16.24 -7.37
N ASP A 189 -3.70 16.70 -6.96
CA ASP A 189 -4.63 17.54 -7.74
C ASP A 189 -5.12 16.89 -9.04
N ARG A 190 -5.04 15.55 -9.12
CA ARG A 190 -5.61 14.75 -10.21
C ARG A 190 -6.61 13.76 -9.66
N GLU A 191 -7.78 13.70 -10.27
CA GLU A 191 -8.82 12.79 -9.82
C GLU A 191 -8.37 11.34 -9.96
N MET A 192 -8.71 10.54 -8.95
CA MET A 192 -8.57 9.09 -8.96
C MET A 192 -9.86 8.45 -8.46
N THR A 193 -10.17 7.25 -8.94
CA THR A 193 -11.39 6.54 -8.55
C THR A 193 -11.06 5.22 -7.89
N LEU A 194 -11.47 5.06 -6.62
CA LEU A 194 -11.43 3.80 -5.90
C LEU A 194 -12.58 2.91 -6.41
N CYS A 195 -12.27 1.69 -6.79
CA CYS A 195 -13.20 0.77 -7.43
C CYS A 195 -13.17 -0.59 -6.73
N VAL A 196 -14.34 -1.17 -6.48
CA VAL A 196 -14.48 -2.50 -5.87
C VAL A 196 -15.47 -3.36 -6.66
N ARG A 197 -15.22 -4.67 -6.67
CA ARG A 197 -16.12 -5.67 -7.23
C ARG A 197 -16.03 -6.97 -6.44
N GLU A 198 -17.17 -7.50 -6.01
CA GLU A 198 -17.25 -8.82 -5.40
C GLU A 198 -17.05 -9.91 -6.47
N LYS A 199 -16.23 -10.93 -6.17
CA LYS A 199 -15.99 -12.07 -7.06
C LYS A 199 -17.01 -13.17 -6.79
N GLY A 200 -17.84 -13.47 -7.78
CA GLY A 200 -18.82 -14.57 -7.77
C GLY A 200 -20.22 -14.14 -7.33
N GLU A 201 -21.20 -15.01 -7.58
CA GLU A 201 -22.55 -14.88 -7.02
C GLU A 201 -22.53 -15.42 -5.59
N SER A 202 -22.79 -14.54 -4.61
CA SER A 202 -22.85 -14.91 -3.21
C SER A 202 -24.07 -15.84 -3.00
N GLY A 203 -23.83 -17.15 -2.91
CA GLY A 203 -24.77 -18.03 -2.22
C GLY A 203 -24.88 -17.59 -0.76
N ALA A 204 -26.08 -17.66 -0.17
CA ALA A 204 -26.40 -17.12 1.16
C ALA A 204 -25.58 -17.69 2.34
N GLU A 205 -24.66 -18.64 2.09
CA GLU A 205 -23.89 -19.38 3.10
C GLU A 205 -22.35 -19.14 3.05
N GLN A 206 -21.86 -18.21 2.22
CA GLN A 206 -20.40 -17.98 2.13
C GLN A 206 -19.86 -17.12 3.27
N LYS A 207 -19.21 -17.78 4.24
CA LYS A 207 -18.46 -17.15 5.36
C LYS A 207 -17.27 -16.30 4.91
N GLU A 208 -16.81 -16.47 3.68
CA GLU A 208 -15.67 -15.75 3.08
C GLU A 208 -16.09 -15.16 1.74
N ARG A 209 -15.77 -13.88 1.50
CA ARG A 209 -15.99 -13.21 0.23
C ARG A 209 -14.68 -12.71 -0.36
N LYS A 210 -14.58 -12.78 -1.68
CA LYS A 210 -13.41 -12.32 -2.43
C LYS A 210 -13.76 -11.07 -3.22
N TRP A 211 -12.80 -10.16 -3.32
CA TRP A 211 -12.98 -8.87 -3.96
C TRP A 211 -11.84 -8.60 -4.94
N ASP A 212 -12.18 -8.00 -6.08
CA ASP A 212 -11.23 -7.16 -6.82
C ASP A 212 -11.35 -5.74 -6.31
N VAL A 213 -10.22 -5.10 -6.11
CA VAL A 213 -10.16 -3.69 -5.73
C VAL A 213 -9.07 -3.02 -6.55
N TRP A 214 -9.32 -1.82 -7.04
CA TRP A 214 -8.35 -1.08 -7.83
C TRP A 214 -8.54 0.43 -7.70
N ILE A 215 -7.55 1.18 -8.16
CA ILE A 215 -7.63 2.62 -8.34
C ILE A 215 -7.45 2.92 -9.82
N GLU A 216 -8.39 3.67 -10.38
CA GLU A 216 -8.28 4.27 -11.71
C GLU A 216 -7.67 5.67 -11.58
N GLY A 217 -6.71 6.00 -12.45
CA GLY A 217 -6.13 7.34 -12.57
C GLY A 217 -6.94 8.25 -13.50
N ASP A 218 -6.47 9.49 -13.63
CA ASP A 218 -7.03 10.54 -14.51
C ASP A 218 -6.97 10.16 -16.01
N ASP A 219 -6.12 9.19 -16.37
CA ASP A 219 -5.98 8.62 -17.70
C ASP A 219 -6.97 7.46 -17.99
N GLY A 220 -7.84 7.12 -17.04
CA GLY A 220 -8.75 5.96 -17.11
C GLY A 220 -8.02 4.61 -17.03
N GLY A 221 -6.73 4.62 -16.72
CA GLY A 221 -5.89 3.46 -16.49
C GLY A 221 -5.95 2.99 -15.05
N MET A 222 -5.71 1.70 -14.85
CA MET A 222 -5.54 1.12 -13.53
C MET A 222 -4.16 1.49 -12.99
N ALA A 223 -4.13 2.36 -11.98
CA ALA A 223 -2.90 2.80 -11.33
C ALA A 223 -2.49 1.88 -10.19
N VAL A 224 -3.47 1.32 -9.47
CA VAL A 224 -3.25 0.34 -8.40
C VAL A 224 -4.20 -0.82 -8.61
N LYS A 225 -3.71 -2.04 -8.44
CA LYS A 225 -4.55 -3.24 -8.49
C LYS A 225 -4.44 -4.03 -7.19
N GLY A 226 -5.50 -4.70 -6.80
CA GLY A 226 -5.51 -5.54 -5.63
C GLY A 226 -6.64 -6.55 -5.61
N THR A 227 -6.54 -7.42 -4.64
CA THR A 227 -7.55 -8.42 -4.30
C THR A 227 -7.65 -8.49 -2.79
N ALA A 228 -8.85 -8.68 -2.28
CA ALA A 228 -9.09 -8.79 -0.85
C ALA A 228 -9.98 -9.98 -0.52
N THR A 229 -9.83 -10.47 0.70
CA THR A 229 -10.72 -11.45 1.30
C THR A 229 -11.35 -10.82 2.54
N THR A 230 -12.67 -10.87 2.62
CA THR A 230 -13.43 -10.51 3.83
C THR A 230 -14.08 -11.75 4.42
N VAL A 231 -14.29 -11.73 5.73
CA VAL A 231 -15.01 -12.77 6.49
C VAL A 231 -16.11 -12.13 7.30
N ASP A 232 -17.19 -12.85 7.56
CA ASP A 232 -18.26 -12.34 8.41
C ASP A 232 -17.75 -12.08 9.84
N LEU A 233 -18.30 -11.05 10.50
CA LEU A 233 -17.99 -10.66 11.88
C LEU A 233 -18.53 -11.68 12.89
#